data_AF-A0A939XTD8-F1
#
_entry.id   AF-A0A939XTD8-F1
#
_cell.length_a   1.000
_cell.length_b   1.000
_cell.length_c   1.000
_cell.angle_alpha   90.00
_cell.angle_beta   90.00
_cell.angle_gamma   90.00
#
_symmetry.space_group_name_H-M   'P 1'
#
loop_
_entity.id
_entity.type
_entity.pdbx_description
1 polymer ?
#
loop_
_entity_poly.entity_id
_entity_poly.type
_entity_poly.pdbx_seq_one_letter_code
_entity_poly.pdbx_strand_id
1 'polypeptide(L)'
;MKLRLIIMNFLQFAVWGAYLTCMGTYLAKIGYADSIGVFYSAQGIASLFMPAIIGIIADRYIQAQKTYGICHLISATAMISLGIYGVNTGAEAQMSVMYPLYFLAIAFYMPSLSLSYSVAYNALEVNGMDTVKSYPPIRTFGTVGFIASMWAVDLLGFQDNANQFLVSGILGALLGFYAFSLPQCKINKSSGKKSFSEILGLDAFKLLKDSKMAIFMIFSALIGMCLQITNSFANPFITSFGDIDTFKDTFGVQHANILISLSQVAETLCILLIPFFLKKFGIKKVMLISMTAWVLRFGFFGLGDPGSGVWLFVLSCIVYGVAFDFFNISGSLYVNETTDSK
;
A
#
# COMPACT_ATOMS: atom_id res chain seq x y z
N MET A 1 15.02 12.61 -17.54
CA MET A 1 15.00 11.91 -16.24
C MET A 1 13.61 11.82 -15.61
N LYS A 2 12.89 12.94 -15.41
CA LYS A 2 11.55 12.95 -14.77
C LYS A 2 10.56 11.90 -15.29
N LEU A 3 10.39 11.79 -16.62
CA LEU A 3 9.54 10.76 -17.23
C LEU A 3 9.94 9.33 -16.83
N ARG A 4 11.23 9.06 -16.72
CA ARG A 4 11.74 7.74 -16.34
C ARG A 4 11.33 7.37 -14.90
N LEU A 5 11.35 8.35 -14.01
CA LEU A 5 10.94 8.18 -12.61
C LEU A 5 9.42 8.18 -12.45
N ILE A 6 8.68 8.86 -13.32
CA ILE A 6 7.22 8.75 -13.43
C ILE A 6 6.83 7.32 -13.78
N ILE A 7 7.44 6.73 -14.81
CA ILE A 7 7.20 5.33 -15.20
C ILE A 7 7.55 4.39 -14.04
N MET A 8 8.68 4.61 -13.37
CA MET A 8 9.08 3.80 -12.21
C MET A 8 8.05 3.87 -11.08
N ASN A 9 7.60 5.07 -10.70
CA ASN A 9 6.62 5.25 -9.62
C ASN A 9 5.26 4.69 -10.01
N PHE A 10 4.81 4.94 -11.23
CA PHE A 10 3.57 4.38 -11.76
C PHE A 10 3.57 2.86 -11.62
N LEU A 11 4.61 2.19 -12.15
CA LEU A 11 4.70 0.73 -12.07
C LEU A 11 4.83 0.23 -10.63
N GLN A 12 5.61 0.90 -9.76
CA GLN A 12 5.80 0.48 -8.36
C GLN A 12 4.47 0.25 -7.67
N PHE A 13 3.57 1.21 -7.79
CA PHE A 13 2.27 1.16 -7.13
C PHE A 13 1.21 0.44 -7.97
N ALA A 14 1.34 0.38 -9.30
CA ALA A 14 0.47 -0.43 -10.14
C ALA A 14 0.57 -1.93 -9.80
N VAL A 15 1.79 -2.43 -9.51
CA VAL A 15 2.01 -3.80 -8.99
C VAL A 15 1.14 -4.07 -7.76
N TRP A 16 1.07 -3.11 -6.84
CA TRP A 16 0.30 -3.27 -5.60
C TRP A 16 -1.21 -3.18 -5.83
N GLY A 17 -1.64 -2.16 -6.59
CA GLY A 17 -3.06 -1.90 -6.89
C GLY A 17 -3.72 -3.02 -7.69
N ALA A 18 -2.94 -3.86 -8.37
CA ALA A 18 -3.47 -4.97 -9.16
C ALA A 18 -4.16 -6.05 -8.30
N TYR A 19 -3.77 -6.22 -7.04
CA TYR A 19 -4.33 -7.29 -6.19
C TYR A 19 -4.73 -6.82 -4.79
N LEU A 20 -4.15 -5.73 -4.26
CA LEU A 20 -4.28 -5.40 -2.84
C LEU A 20 -5.72 -5.28 -2.38
N THR A 21 -6.59 -4.67 -3.17
CA THR A 21 -7.97 -4.37 -2.76
C THR A 21 -8.96 -5.46 -3.12
N CYS A 22 -8.61 -6.39 -4.01
CA CYS A 22 -9.51 -7.42 -4.52
C CYS A 22 -9.08 -8.86 -4.18
N MET A 23 -7.88 -9.07 -3.61
CA MET A 23 -7.40 -10.38 -3.17
C MET A 23 -8.35 -11.03 -2.17
N GLY A 24 -8.91 -10.25 -1.23
CA GLY A 24 -9.91 -10.76 -0.29
C GLY A 24 -11.10 -11.41 -0.98
N THR A 25 -11.55 -10.85 -2.10
CA THR A 25 -12.71 -11.34 -2.87
C THR A 25 -12.39 -12.67 -3.54
N TYR A 26 -11.20 -12.79 -4.13
CA TYR A 26 -10.72 -14.06 -4.64
C TYR A 26 -10.63 -15.13 -3.54
N LEU A 27 -10.02 -14.80 -2.40
CA LEU A 27 -9.88 -15.74 -1.27
C LEU A 27 -11.26 -16.19 -0.75
N ALA A 28 -12.21 -15.28 -0.60
CA ALA A 28 -13.58 -15.62 -0.22
C ALA A 28 -14.24 -16.56 -1.25
N LYS A 29 -14.10 -16.27 -2.54
CA LYS A 29 -14.69 -17.06 -3.64
C LYS A 29 -14.19 -18.51 -3.67
N ILE A 30 -12.93 -18.75 -3.31
CA ILE A 30 -12.36 -20.11 -3.24
C ILE A 30 -12.48 -20.76 -1.84
N GLY A 31 -13.29 -20.20 -0.94
CA GLY A 31 -13.58 -20.80 0.37
C GLY A 31 -12.60 -20.45 1.50
N TYR A 32 -11.76 -19.42 1.33
CA TYR A 32 -10.78 -18.95 2.31
C TYR A 32 -11.12 -17.58 2.92
N ALA A 33 -12.41 -17.26 3.08
CA ALA A 33 -12.85 -16.00 3.71
C ALA A 33 -12.25 -15.80 5.12
N ASP A 34 -12.20 -16.86 5.93
CA ASP A 34 -11.64 -16.82 7.28
C ASP A 34 -10.11 -16.62 7.31
N SER A 35 -9.43 -16.90 6.19
CA SER A 35 -7.98 -16.77 6.05
C SER A 35 -7.55 -15.42 5.45
N ILE A 36 -8.48 -14.54 5.05
CA ILE A 36 -8.16 -13.21 4.50
C ILE A 36 -7.19 -12.46 5.42
N GLY A 37 -7.49 -12.43 6.73
CA GLY A 37 -6.64 -11.75 7.72
C GLY A 37 -5.19 -12.24 7.73
N VAL A 38 -4.98 -13.55 7.54
CA VAL A 38 -3.63 -14.15 7.50
C VAL A 38 -2.85 -13.65 6.29
N PHE A 39 -3.46 -13.63 5.10
CA PHE A 39 -2.82 -13.08 3.90
C PHE A 39 -2.47 -11.59 4.06
N TYR A 40 -3.38 -10.75 4.54
CA TYR A 40 -3.06 -9.33 4.71
C TYR A 40 -2.04 -9.06 5.82
N SER A 41 -1.99 -9.91 6.86
CA SER A 41 -0.97 -9.81 7.93
C SER A 41 0.46 -10.03 7.44
N ALA A 42 0.65 -10.79 6.35
CA ALA A 42 1.96 -11.05 5.75
C ALA A 42 2.71 -9.75 5.42
N GLN A 43 1.99 -8.70 5.03
CA GLN A 43 2.56 -7.39 4.73
C GLN A 43 3.18 -6.75 5.98
N GLY A 44 2.47 -6.79 7.10
CA GLY A 44 2.97 -6.33 8.39
C GLY A 44 4.18 -7.14 8.84
N ILE A 45 4.10 -8.47 8.77
CA ILE A 45 5.17 -9.38 9.19
C ILE A 45 6.43 -9.14 8.36
N ALA A 46 6.34 -9.13 7.03
CA ALA A 46 7.48 -8.89 6.15
C ALA A 46 8.12 -7.51 6.40
N SER A 47 7.31 -6.48 6.65
CA SER A 47 7.78 -5.12 6.88
C SER A 47 8.60 -4.95 8.17
N LEU A 48 8.49 -5.89 9.12
CA LEU A 48 9.28 -5.84 10.37
C LEU A 48 10.76 -6.11 10.16
N PHE A 49 11.14 -6.87 9.13
CA PHE A 49 12.53 -7.33 8.96
C PHE A 49 13.07 -7.18 7.54
N MET A 50 12.26 -7.37 6.50
CA MET A 50 12.74 -7.32 5.11
C MET A 50 13.30 -5.96 4.69
N PRO A 51 12.67 -4.80 5.02
CA PRO A 51 13.25 -3.49 4.76
C PRO A 51 14.65 -3.31 5.37
N ALA A 52 14.86 -3.79 6.60
CA ALA A 52 16.15 -3.71 7.26
C ALA A 52 17.20 -4.59 6.55
N ILE A 53 16.87 -5.85 6.27
CA ILE A 53 17.78 -6.79 5.59
C ILE A 53 18.16 -6.28 4.19
N ILE A 54 17.17 -5.91 3.39
CA ILE A 54 17.40 -5.46 2.01
C ILE A 54 18.07 -4.08 1.99
N GLY A 55 17.76 -3.20 2.94
CA GLY A 55 18.45 -1.91 3.11
C GLY A 55 19.95 -2.09 3.29
N ILE A 56 20.38 -3.00 4.17
CA ILE A 56 21.81 -3.33 4.35
C ILE A 56 22.44 -3.81 3.04
N ILE A 57 21.73 -4.66 2.30
CA ILE A 57 22.20 -5.18 1.01
C ILE A 57 22.39 -4.04 0.00
N ALA A 58 21.40 -3.14 -0.10
CA ALA A 58 21.42 -2.00 -1.00
C ALA A 58 22.51 -0.96 -0.67
N ASP A 59 22.82 -0.80 0.62
CA ASP A 59 23.82 0.17 1.06
C ASP A 59 25.25 -0.35 0.89
N ARG A 60 25.48 -1.65 1.18
CA ARG A 60 26.83 -2.20 1.35
C ARG A 60 27.31 -3.11 0.21
N TYR A 61 26.41 -3.86 -0.40
CA TYR A 61 26.79 -4.99 -1.25
C TYR A 61 26.38 -4.82 -2.72
N ILE A 62 25.15 -4.37 -2.97
CA ILE A 62 24.57 -4.26 -4.32
C ILE A 62 23.97 -2.87 -4.48
N GLN A 63 24.20 -2.22 -5.62
CA GLN A 63 23.64 -0.89 -5.91
C GLN A 63 22.11 -0.88 -5.78
N ALA A 64 21.55 0.15 -5.13
CA ALA A 64 20.12 0.21 -4.77
C ALA A 64 19.17 -0.05 -5.95
N GLN A 65 19.44 0.46 -7.15
CA GLN A 65 18.58 0.22 -8.33
C GLN A 65 18.61 -1.23 -8.81
N LYS A 66 19.74 -1.93 -8.62
CA LYS A 66 19.84 -3.38 -8.92
C LYS A 66 19.11 -4.19 -7.85
N THR A 67 19.31 -3.86 -6.58
CA THR A 67 18.60 -4.50 -5.46
C THR A 67 17.08 -4.35 -5.62
N TYR A 68 16.64 -3.13 -5.98
CA TYR A 68 15.25 -2.82 -6.30
C TYR A 68 14.73 -3.68 -7.47
N GLY A 69 15.47 -3.78 -8.57
CA GLY A 69 15.12 -4.64 -9.70
C GLY A 69 15.02 -6.12 -9.33
N ILE A 70 16.00 -6.64 -8.58
CA ILE A 70 16.03 -8.03 -8.10
C ILE A 70 14.83 -8.33 -7.19
N CYS A 71 14.51 -7.42 -6.27
CA CYS A 71 13.34 -7.56 -5.40
C CYS A 71 12.05 -7.70 -6.20
N HIS A 72 11.87 -6.84 -7.22
CA HIS A 72 10.72 -6.91 -8.12
C HIS A 72 10.69 -8.19 -8.95
N LEU A 73 11.83 -8.67 -9.45
CA LEU A 73 11.87 -9.94 -10.21
C LEU A 73 11.54 -11.16 -9.35
N ILE A 74 12.02 -11.22 -8.10
CA ILE A 74 11.67 -12.29 -7.15
C ILE A 74 10.19 -12.21 -6.81
N SER A 75 9.70 -11.01 -6.48
CA SER A 75 8.30 -10.78 -6.16
C SER A 75 7.37 -11.14 -7.32
N ALA A 76 7.73 -10.71 -8.53
CA ALA A 76 7.02 -11.00 -9.77
C ALA A 76 6.96 -12.50 -10.06
N THR A 77 8.09 -13.20 -9.91
CA THR A 77 8.14 -14.65 -10.12
C THR A 77 7.19 -15.35 -9.17
N ALA A 78 7.23 -15.01 -7.87
CA ALA A 78 6.35 -15.59 -6.87
C ALA A 78 4.85 -15.26 -7.12
N MET A 79 4.53 -14.03 -7.54
CA MET A 79 3.16 -13.62 -7.91
C MET A 79 2.67 -14.32 -9.18
N ILE A 80 3.53 -14.48 -10.19
CA ILE A 80 3.18 -15.23 -11.41
C ILE A 80 2.96 -16.70 -11.07
N SER A 81 3.82 -17.31 -10.25
CA SER A 81 3.63 -18.69 -9.78
C SER A 81 2.31 -18.84 -9.00
N LEU A 82 1.98 -17.89 -8.12
CA LEU A 82 0.70 -17.86 -7.40
C LEU A 82 -0.48 -17.76 -8.37
N GLY A 83 -0.40 -16.85 -9.35
CA GLY A 83 -1.44 -16.67 -10.36
C GLY A 83 -1.65 -17.92 -11.23
N ILE A 84 -0.58 -18.50 -11.75
CA ILE A 84 -0.63 -19.74 -12.56
C ILE A 84 -1.21 -20.89 -11.73
N TYR A 85 -0.75 -21.04 -10.49
CA TYR A 85 -1.27 -22.06 -9.57
C TYR A 85 -2.77 -21.89 -9.34
N GLY A 86 -3.22 -20.67 -9.02
CA GLY A 86 -4.64 -20.37 -8.79
C GLY A 86 -5.50 -20.55 -10.03
N VAL A 87 -5.01 -20.18 -11.22
CA VAL A 87 -5.72 -20.42 -12.49
C VAL A 87 -5.88 -21.92 -12.77
N ASN A 88 -4.85 -22.71 -12.53
CA ASN A 88 -4.86 -24.15 -12.83
C ASN A 88 -5.67 -24.97 -11.82
N THR A 89 -5.74 -24.54 -10.57
CA THR A 89 -6.40 -25.28 -9.48
C THR A 89 -7.82 -24.78 -9.20
N GLY A 90 -8.13 -23.52 -9.50
CA GLY A 90 -9.45 -22.95 -9.26
C GLY A 90 -9.86 -23.04 -7.78
N ALA A 91 -11.03 -23.61 -7.51
CA ALA A 91 -11.55 -23.79 -6.16
C ALA A 91 -10.76 -24.81 -5.31
N GLU A 92 -9.94 -25.67 -5.93
CA GLU A 92 -9.11 -26.67 -5.26
C GLU A 92 -7.73 -26.12 -4.84
N ALA A 93 -7.51 -24.81 -5.02
CA ALA A 93 -6.26 -24.16 -4.63
C ALA A 93 -6.01 -24.32 -3.13
N GLN A 94 -4.80 -24.73 -2.74
CA GLN A 94 -4.48 -24.99 -1.34
C GLN A 94 -3.71 -23.83 -0.71
N MET A 95 -4.13 -23.45 0.50
CA MET A 95 -3.44 -22.43 1.29
C MET A 95 -1.96 -22.77 1.57
N SER A 96 -1.63 -24.06 1.72
CA SER A 96 -0.25 -24.56 1.91
C SER A 96 0.70 -24.18 0.76
N VAL A 97 0.17 -23.94 -0.44
CA VAL A 97 0.93 -23.50 -1.62
C VAL A 97 0.79 -21.99 -1.83
N MET A 98 -0.43 -21.47 -1.73
CA MET A 98 -0.70 -20.06 -1.99
C MET A 98 -0.01 -19.12 -1.00
N TYR A 99 -0.09 -19.41 0.30
CA TYR A 99 0.41 -18.49 1.32
C TYR A 99 1.93 -18.33 1.28
N PRO A 100 2.76 -19.40 1.15
CA PRO A 100 4.21 -19.22 1.00
C PRO A 100 4.62 -18.46 -0.26
N LEU A 101 3.95 -18.69 -1.40
CA LEU A 101 4.21 -17.94 -2.64
C LEU A 101 3.87 -16.46 -2.45
N TYR A 102 2.70 -16.16 -1.89
CA TYR A 102 2.27 -14.81 -1.59
C TYR A 102 3.22 -14.14 -0.58
N PHE A 103 3.57 -14.81 0.51
CA PHE A 103 4.48 -14.29 1.54
C PHE A 103 5.86 -13.98 0.95
N LEU A 104 6.41 -14.87 0.12
CA LEU A 104 7.67 -14.63 -0.59
C LEU A 104 7.57 -13.38 -1.48
N ALA A 105 6.47 -13.24 -2.22
CA ALA A 105 6.27 -12.07 -3.05
C ALA A 105 6.25 -10.76 -2.24
N ILE A 106 5.51 -10.74 -1.13
CA ILE A 106 5.41 -9.60 -0.24
C ILE A 106 6.73 -9.30 0.47
N ALA A 107 7.47 -10.34 0.87
CA ALA A 107 8.77 -10.21 1.52
C ALA A 107 9.76 -9.42 0.67
N PHE A 108 9.71 -9.56 -0.65
CA PHE A 108 10.55 -8.79 -1.57
C PHE A 108 9.88 -7.53 -2.11
N TYR A 109 8.54 -7.43 -2.10
CA TYR A 109 7.86 -6.21 -2.50
C TYR A 109 7.96 -5.09 -1.43
N MET A 110 7.75 -5.39 -0.14
CA MET A 110 7.78 -4.38 0.93
C MET A 110 9.07 -3.55 1.00
N PRO A 111 10.28 -4.14 0.99
CA PRO A 111 11.51 -3.36 0.99
C PRO A 111 11.65 -2.46 -0.25
N SER A 112 11.06 -2.85 -1.38
CA SER A 112 11.12 -2.08 -2.64
C SER A 112 10.51 -0.68 -2.52
N LEU A 113 9.52 -0.48 -1.63
CA LEU A 113 8.91 0.83 -1.38
C LEU A 113 9.97 1.83 -0.91
N SER A 114 10.77 1.45 0.09
CA SER A 114 11.85 2.30 0.60
C SER A 114 12.96 2.53 -0.44
N LEU A 115 13.34 1.47 -1.18
CA LEU A 115 14.35 1.56 -2.23
C LEU A 115 13.91 2.47 -3.38
N SER A 116 12.61 2.51 -3.70
CA SER A 116 12.09 3.37 -4.77
C SER A 116 12.38 4.85 -4.50
N TYR A 117 12.32 5.28 -3.23
CA TYR A 117 12.73 6.63 -2.83
C TYR A 117 14.22 6.84 -3.04
N SER A 118 15.06 5.92 -2.54
CA SER A 118 16.52 6.00 -2.68
C SER A 118 16.96 6.08 -4.15
N VAL A 119 16.36 5.25 -5.01
CA VAL A 119 16.64 5.23 -6.46
C VAL A 119 16.17 6.51 -7.13
N ALA A 120 14.97 7.00 -6.79
CA ALA A 120 14.46 8.25 -7.35
C ALA A 120 15.30 9.47 -6.95
N TYR A 121 15.68 9.57 -5.68
CA TYR A 121 16.47 10.69 -5.16
C TYR A 121 17.86 10.70 -5.78
N ASN A 122 18.53 9.55 -5.80
CA ASN A 122 19.83 9.44 -6.46
C ASN A 122 19.76 9.83 -7.95
N ALA A 123 18.73 9.36 -8.67
CA ALA A 123 18.56 9.68 -10.08
C ALA A 123 18.31 11.19 -10.31
N LEU A 124 17.60 11.87 -9.41
CA LEU A 124 17.40 13.33 -9.49
C LEU A 124 18.70 14.09 -9.18
N GLU A 125 19.39 13.73 -8.11
CA GLU A 125 20.64 14.36 -7.67
C GLU A 125 21.76 14.24 -8.72
N VAL A 126 21.96 13.04 -9.27
CA VAL A 126 22.96 12.79 -10.33
C VAL A 126 22.64 13.60 -11.61
N ASN A 127 21.39 14.02 -11.79
CA ASN A 127 20.96 14.86 -12.92
C ASN A 127 20.84 16.34 -12.54
N GLY A 128 21.39 16.77 -11.39
CA GLY A 128 21.40 18.16 -10.94
C GLY A 128 20.01 18.73 -10.64
N MET A 129 19.03 17.89 -10.33
CA MET A 129 17.66 18.30 -10.03
C MET A 129 17.43 18.41 -8.53
N ASP A 130 16.71 19.46 -8.13
CA ASP A 130 16.22 19.64 -6.76
C ASP A 130 15.19 18.52 -6.44
N THR A 131 15.54 17.64 -5.50
CA THR A 131 14.74 16.49 -5.06
C THR A 131 13.44 16.91 -4.40
N VAL A 132 13.48 17.92 -3.52
CA VAL A 132 12.32 18.43 -2.77
C VAL A 132 11.27 19.01 -3.72
N LYS A 133 11.70 19.71 -4.78
CA LYS A 133 10.78 20.25 -5.79
C LYS A 133 10.34 19.23 -6.83
N SER A 134 11.24 18.35 -7.25
CA SER A 134 11.00 17.48 -8.40
C SER A 134 10.27 16.18 -8.05
N TYR A 135 10.48 15.64 -6.86
CA TYR A 135 9.94 14.33 -6.49
C TYR A 135 8.44 14.31 -6.18
N PRO A 136 7.84 15.28 -5.45
CA PRO A 136 6.42 15.19 -5.11
C PRO A 136 5.49 15.05 -6.34
N PRO A 137 5.67 15.82 -7.44
CA PRO A 137 4.89 15.61 -8.67
C PRO A 137 5.17 14.28 -9.39
N ILE A 138 6.31 13.65 -9.15
CA ILE A 138 6.63 12.32 -9.70
C ILE A 138 5.90 11.24 -8.89
N ARG A 139 5.86 11.38 -7.56
CA ARG A 139 5.24 10.42 -6.64
C ARG A 139 3.73 10.31 -6.83
N THR A 140 3.04 11.39 -7.26
CA THR A 140 1.58 11.36 -7.53
C THR A 140 1.22 10.34 -8.61
N PHE A 141 2.09 10.13 -9.61
CA PHE A 141 1.89 9.10 -10.63
C PHE A 141 1.95 7.67 -10.07
N GLY A 142 2.51 7.48 -8.87
CA GLY A 142 2.36 6.22 -8.15
C GLY A 142 0.89 5.94 -7.80
N THR A 143 0.17 6.92 -7.26
CA THR A 143 -1.26 6.74 -6.96
C THR A 143 -2.09 6.56 -8.24
N VAL A 144 -1.73 7.26 -9.31
CA VAL A 144 -2.34 7.03 -10.65
C VAL A 144 -2.10 5.58 -11.11
N GLY A 145 -0.89 5.05 -10.93
CA GLY A 145 -0.56 3.66 -11.25
C GLY A 145 -1.38 2.67 -10.44
N PHE A 146 -1.55 2.92 -9.14
CA PHE A 146 -2.39 2.11 -8.26
C PHE A 146 -3.85 2.06 -8.74
N ILE A 147 -4.46 3.23 -9.00
CA ILE A 147 -5.84 3.33 -9.47
C ILE A 147 -6.00 2.68 -10.86
N ALA A 148 -5.05 2.92 -11.76
CA ALA A 148 -5.08 2.37 -13.11
C ALA A 148 -5.06 0.84 -13.11
N SER A 149 -4.26 0.20 -12.25
CA SER A 149 -4.25 -1.26 -12.15
C SER A 149 -5.49 -1.82 -11.45
N MET A 150 -6.05 -1.12 -10.46
CA MET A 150 -7.36 -1.47 -9.88
C MET A 150 -8.44 -1.52 -10.97
N TRP A 151 -8.51 -0.50 -11.81
CA TRP A 151 -9.48 -0.40 -12.90
C TRP A 151 -9.23 -1.46 -13.97
N ALA A 152 -7.98 -1.66 -14.37
CA ALA A 152 -7.64 -2.69 -15.35
C ALA A 152 -8.07 -4.09 -14.88
N VAL A 153 -7.79 -4.45 -13.62
CA VAL A 153 -8.15 -5.76 -13.04
C VAL A 153 -9.67 -5.91 -12.91
N ASP A 154 -10.38 -4.84 -12.59
CA ASP A 154 -11.83 -4.84 -12.49
C ASP A 154 -12.51 -5.01 -13.87
N LEU A 155 -12.14 -4.15 -14.83
CA LEU A 155 -12.72 -4.14 -16.18
C LEU A 155 -12.37 -5.39 -17.00
N LEU A 156 -11.24 -6.04 -16.73
CA LEU A 156 -10.88 -7.33 -17.33
C LEU A 156 -11.59 -8.51 -16.66
N GLY A 157 -12.38 -8.29 -15.60
CA GLY A 157 -13.06 -9.34 -14.85
C GLY A 157 -12.11 -10.21 -14.03
N PHE A 158 -10.98 -9.64 -13.57
CA PHE A 158 -9.94 -10.36 -12.82
C PHE A 158 -10.02 -10.15 -11.30
N GLN A 159 -10.88 -9.25 -10.81
CA GLN A 159 -10.96 -8.90 -9.39
C GLN A 159 -11.25 -10.10 -8.46
N ASP A 160 -11.96 -11.11 -8.94
CA ASP A 160 -12.42 -12.24 -8.14
C ASP A 160 -11.67 -13.55 -8.44
N ASN A 161 -10.58 -13.49 -9.24
CA ASN A 161 -9.82 -14.67 -9.65
C ASN A 161 -8.31 -14.42 -9.65
N ALA A 162 -7.55 -15.49 -9.83
CA ALA A 162 -6.09 -15.49 -9.71
C ALA A 162 -5.35 -14.66 -10.78
N ASN A 163 -6.04 -14.21 -11.84
CA ASN A 163 -5.42 -13.37 -12.87
C ASN A 163 -4.95 -12.02 -12.33
N GLN A 164 -5.53 -11.53 -11.22
CA GLN A 164 -5.04 -10.32 -10.54
C GLN A 164 -3.56 -10.45 -10.10
N PHE A 165 -3.13 -11.64 -9.69
CA PHE A 165 -1.73 -11.90 -9.33
C PHE A 165 -0.82 -11.99 -10.55
N LEU A 166 -1.35 -12.50 -11.69
CA LEU A 166 -0.62 -12.48 -12.96
C LEU A 166 -0.37 -11.04 -13.42
N VAL A 167 -1.39 -10.17 -13.35
CA VAL A 167 -1.24 -8.74 -13.69
C VAL A 167 -0.19 -8.09 -12.79
N SER A 168 -0.29 -8.28 -11.47
CA SER A 168 0.70 -7.82 -10.49
C SER A 168 2.12 -8.29 -10.84
N GLY A 169 2.27 -9.58 -11.12
CA GLY A 169 3.56 -10.19 -11.45
C GLY A 169 4.14 -9.71 -12.78
N ILE A 170 3.32 -9.54 -13.82
CA ILE A 170 3.78 -8.99 -15.11
C ILE A 170 4.25 -7.56 -14.95
N LEU A 171 3.49 -6.70 -14.25
CA LEU A 171 3.90 -5.33 -13.96
C LEU A 171 5.18 -5.30 -13.13
N GLY A 172 5.33 -6.23 -12.17
CA GLY A 172 6.51 -6.37 -11.33
C GLY A 172 7.73 -6.79 -12.14
N ALA A 173 7.57 -7.73 -13.08
CA ALA A 173 8.65 -8.15 -13.97
C ALA A 173 9.10 -6.98 -14.87
N LEU A 174 8.14 -6.26 -15.47
CA LEU A 174 8.42 -5.07 -16.29
C LEU A 174 9.22 -4.03 -15.50
N LEU A 175 8.79 -3.73 -14.26
CA LEU A 175 9.50 -2.82 -13.37
C LEU A 175 10.88 -3.36 -12.96
N GLY A 176 10.97 -4.65 -12.67
CA GLY A 176 12.21 -5.33 -12.31
C GLY A 176 13.27 -5.20 -13.39
N PHE A 177 12.91 -5.48 -14.66
CA PHE A 177 13.81 -5.27 -15.79
C PHE A 177 14.11 -3.78 -16.04
N TYR A 178 13.09 -2.93 -15.96
CA TYR A 178 13.23 -1.50 -16.16
C TYR A 178 14.18 -0.85 -15.14
N ALA A 179 14.20 -1.33 -13.89
CA ALA A 179 15.06 -0.85 -12.82
C ALA A 179 16.56 -0.93 -13.15
N PHE A 180 16.99 -1.95 -13.90
CA PHE A 180 18.39 -2.07 -14.33
C PHE A 180 18.82 -0.99 -15.32
N SER A 181 17.86 -0.35 -16.00
CA SER A 181 18.16 0.77 -16.89
C SER A 181 18.44 2.07 -16.13
N LEU A 182 17.99 2.19 -14.87
CA LEU A 182 18.04 3.44 -14.12
C LEU A 182 19.47 3.85 -13.74
N PRO A 183 19.71 5.14 -13.43
CA PRO A 183 21.03 5.62 -13.02
C PRO A 183 21.62 4.81 -11.88
N GLN A 184 22.94 4.64 -11.92
CA GLN A 184 23.65 3.85 -10.92
C GLN A 184 23.66 4.55 -9.56
N CYS A 185 23.06 3.90 -8.56
CA CYS A 185 23.19 4.29 -7.16
C CYS A 185 24.54 3.76 -6.63
N LYS A 186 25.53 4.64 -6.46
CA LYS A 186 26.84 4.25 -5.92
C LYS A 186 26.67 3.69 -4.50
N ILE A 187 27.30 2.56 -4.23
CA ILE A 187 27.33 1.96 -2.89
C ILE A 187 28.16 2.84 -1.93
N ASN A 188 27.69 3.00 -0.70
CA ASN A 188 28.40 3.74 0.33
C ASN A 188 29.34 2.80 1.08
N LYS A 189 30.61 2.79 0.69
CA LYS A 189 31.66 1.99 1.36
C LYS A 189 32.09 2.54 2.73
N SER A 190 31.60 3.73 3.12
CA SER A 190 32.06 4.47 4.31
C SER A 190 31.12 4.42 5.52
N SER A 191 30.05 3.61 5.53
CA SER A 191 29.18 3.55 6.71
C SER A 191 29.90 2.84 7.86
N GLY A 192 30.22 3.57 8.93
CA GLY A 192 30.73 2.99 10.17
C GLY A 192 29.85 1.84 10.69
N LYS A 193 30.39 1.02 11.59
CA LYS A 193 29.69 -0.13 12.18
C LYS A 193 28.46 0.34 12.98
N LYS A 194 27.33 0.55 12.32
CA LYS A 194 26.02 0.66 12.99
C LYS A 194 25.76 -0.64 13.74
N SER A 195 25.32 -0.51 14.99
CA SER A 195 24.92 -1.65 15.82
C SER A 195 23.76 -2.41 15.16
N PHE A 196 23.66 -3.72 15.37
CA PHE A 196 22.51 -4.51 14.91
C PHE A 196 21.19 -3.99 15.50
N SER A 197 21.21 -3.41 16.71
CA SER A 197 20.05 -2.75 17.33
C SER A 197 19.61 -1.50 16.58
N GLU A 198 20.56 -0.70 16.09
CA GLU A 198 20.29 0.52 15.32
C GLU A 198 19.78 0.18 13.92
N ILE A 199 20.29 -0.89 13.33
CA ILE A 199 19.89 -1.40 12.02
C ILE A 199 18.45 -1.93 12.04
N LEU A 200 18.07 -2.64 13.11
CA LEU A 200 16.70 -3.15 13.29
C LEU A 200 15.74 -2.09 13.88
N GLY A 201 16.21 -0.87 14.15
CA GLY A 201 15.38 0.19 14.72
C GLY A 201 14.87 -0.11 16.12
N LEU A 202 15.50 -1.03 16.86
CA LEU A 202 15.09 -1.41 18.22
C LEU A 202 15.23 -0.24 19.21
N ASP A 203 16.05 0.76 18.87
CA ASP A 203 16.15 2.00 19.62
C ASP A 203 14.87 2.83 19.60
N ALA A 204 13.99 2.65 18.60
CA ALA A 204 12.69 3.33 18.54
C ALA A 204 11.77 2.93 19.71
N PHE A 205 11.93 1.74 20.29
CA PHE A 205 11.16 1.34 21.48
C PHE A 205 11.49 2.19 22.71
N LYS A 206 12.63 2.90 22.73
CA LYS A 206 12.92 3.89 23.80
C LYS A 206 11.92 5.05 23.79
N LEU A 207 11.30 5.36 22.65
CA LEU A 207 10.27 6.39 22.53
C LEU A 207 9.00 6.02 23.32
N LEU A 208 8.71 4.73 23.51
CA LEU A 208 7.58 4.26 24.30
C LEU A 208 7.74 4.49 25.80
N LYS A 209 8.93 4.91 26.27
CA LYS A 209 9.13 5.34 27.67
C LYS A 209 8.40 6.64 27.98
N ASP A 210 8.14 7.48 26.97
CA ASP A 210 7.31 8.67 27.13
C ASP A 210 5.84 8.28 27.07
N SER A 211 5.09 8.54 28.13
CA SER A 211 3.68 8.11 28.23
C SER A 211 2.79 8.74 27.15
N LYS A 212 3.07 9.97 26.70
CA LYS A 212 2.28 10.63 25.64
C LYS A 212 2.58 9.99 24.29
N MET A 213 3.84 9.66 24.03
CA MET A 213 4.24 8.94 22.83
C MET A 213 3.67 7.52 22.80
N ALA A 214 3.70 6.79 23.93
CA ALA A 214 3.12 5.47 24.03
C ALA A 214 1.62 5.46 23.73
N ILE A 215 0.86 6.39 24.33
CA ILE A 215 -0.58 6.56 24.06
C ILE A 215 -0.81 6.85 22.57
N PHE A 216 -0.05 7.80 22.01
CA PHE A 216 -0.13 8.12 20.58
C PHE A 216 0.12 6.89 19.69
N MET A 217 1.15 6.10 19.98
CA MET A 217 1.49 4.90 19.22
C MET A 217 0.41 3.83 19.30
N ILE A 218 -0.23 3.65 20.47
CA ILE A 218 -1.38 2.73 20.61
C ILE A 218 -2.54 3.19 19.75
N PHE A 219 -2.92 4.48 19.81
CA PHE A 219 -3.98 5.02 18.95
C PHE A 219 -3.63 4.91 17.46
N SER A 220 -2.36 5.14 17.09
CA SER A 220 -1.87 4.96 15.73
C SER A 220 -1.97 3.51 15.27
N ALA A 221 -1.68 2.55 16.14
CA ALA A 221 -1.84 1.13 15.83
C ALA A 221 -3.32 0.76 15.63
N LEU A 222 -4.22 1.27 16.49
CA LEU A 222 -5.67 1.05 16.36
C LEU A 222 -6.24 1.66 15.08
N ILE A 223 -5.81 2.87 14.71
CA ILE A 223 -6.20 3.49 13.43
C ILE A 223 -5.62 2.72 12.24
N GLY A 224 -4.38 2.24 12.36
CA GLY A 224 -3.78 1.34 11.37
C GLY A 224 -4.58 0.04 11.19
N MET A 225 -5.17 -0.49 12.25
CA MET A 225 -6.08 -1.64 12.16
C MET A 225 -7.33 -1.31 11.34
N CYS A 226 -7.97 -0.16 11.58
CA CYS A 226 -9.12 0.30 10.78
C CYS A 226 -8.80 0.40 9.28
N LEU A 227 -7.62 0.92 8.96
CA LEU A 227 -7.10 0.97 7.60
C LEU A 227 -6.96 -0.43 7.00
N GLN A 228 -6.36 -1.37 7.72
CA GLN A 228 -6.16 -2.72 7.19
C GLN A 228 -7.48 -3.47 7.01
N ILE A 229 -8.45 -3.27 7.89
CA ILE A 229 -9.81 -3.83 7.71
C ILE A 229 -10.41 -3.33 6.40
N THR A 230 -10.29 -2.04 6.12
CA THR A 230 -10.77 -1.46 4.86
C THR A 230 -10.09 -2.11 3.65
N ASN A 231 -8.76 -2.20 3.64
CA ASN A 231 -8.02 -2.78 2.51
C ASN A 231 -8.33 -4.27 2.29
N SER A 232 -8.60 -5.00 3.38
CA SER A 232 -8.80 -6.45 3.35
C SER A 232 -10.23 -6.85 3.03
N PHE A 233 -11.21 -6.08 3.52
CA PHE A 233 -12.62 -6.50 3.56
C PHE A 233 -13.58 -5.57 2.83
N ALA A 234 -13.20 -4.35 2.42
CA ALA A 234 -14.16 -3.47 1.73
C ALA A 234 -14.67 -4.06 0.41
N ASN A 235 -13.80 -4.67 -0.40
CA ASN A 235 -14.20 -5.29 -1.66
C ASN A 235 -15.01 -6.58 -1.43
N PRO A 236 -14.57 -7.52 -0.56
CA PRO A 236 -15.40 -8.66 -0.17
C PRO A 236 -16.77 -8.27 0.36
N PHE A 237 -16.84 -7.21 1.18
CA PHE A 237 -18.09 -6.72 1.76
C PHE A 237 -19.07 -6.21 0.69
N ILE A 238 -18.59 -5.45 -0.30
CA ILE A 238 -19.48 -5.00 -1.39
C ILE A 238 -19.86 -6.17 -2.29
N THR A 239 -18.91 -7.05 -2.61
CA THR A 239 -19.12 -8.16 -3.54
C THR A 239 -20.06 -9.22 -2.96
N SER A 240 -20.10 -9.40 -1.63
CA SER A 240 -21.00 -10.38 -0.99
C SER A 240 -22.49 -10.04 -1.17
N PHE A 241 -22.84 -8.79 -1.48
CA PHE A 241 -24.22 -8.46 -1.88
C PHE A 241 -24.62 -9.12 -3.21
N GLY A 242 -23.66 -9.63 -4.00
CA GLY A 242 -23.94 -10.40 -5.21
C GLY A 242 -24.66 -11.73 -4.97
N ASP A 243 -24.68 -12.23 -3.74
CA ASP A 243 -25.46 -13.40 -3.33
C ASP A 243 -26.97 -13.09 -3.21
N ILE A 244 -27.34 -11.81 -3.29
CA ILE A 244 -28.73 -11.33 -3.25
C ILE A 244 -29.15 -10.96 -4.68
N ASP A 245 -30.16 -11.65 -5.22
CA ASP A 245 -30.62 -11.47 -6.61
C ASP A 245 -30.90 -10.00 -6.97
N THR A 246 -31.43 -9.21 -6.03
CA THR A 246 -31.71 -7.78 -6.22
C THR A 246 -30.46 -6.94 -6.50
N PHE A 247 -29.29 -7.32 -5.97
CA PHE A 247 -28.07 -6.51 -6.04
C PHE A 247 -27.01 -7.07 -7.00
N LYS A 248 -27.15 -8.32 -7.45
CA LYS A 248 -26.18 -9.02 -8.29
C LYS A 248 -25.73 -8.24 -9.53
N ASP A 249 -26.66 -7.57 -10.20
CA ASP A 249 -26.38 -6.82 -11.44
C ASP A 249 -26.16 -5.32 -11.22
N THR A 250 -26.01 -4.89 -9.97
CA THR A 250 -25.69 -3.49 -9.67
C THR A 250 -24.24 -3.17 -9.98
N PHE A 251 -23.98 -1.92 -10.37
CA PHE A 251 -22.62 -1.42 -10.60
C PHE A 251 -21.72 -1.61 -9.37
N GLY A 252 -22.25 -1.39 -8.16
CA GLY A 252 -21.48 -1.52 -6.94
C GLY A 252 -20.93 -2.93 -6.74
N VAL A 253 -21.73 -3.97 -7.03
CA VAL A 253 -21.30 -5.37 -6.93
C VAL A 253 -20.38 -5.75 -8.08
N GLN A 254 -20.75 -5.45 -9.32
CA GLN A 254 -19.97 -5.85 -10.50
C GLN A 254 -18.61 -5.14 -10.59
N HIS A 255 -18.52 -3.91 -10.08
CA HIS A 255 -17.34 -3.05 -10.18
C HIS A 255 -16.91 -2.53 -8.80
N ALA A 256 -16.93 -3.40 -7.78
CA ALA A 256 -16.57 -3.07 -6.40
C ALA A 256 -15.16 -2.48 -6.29
N ASN A 257 -14.21 -2.96 -7.09
CA ASN A 257 -12.85 -2.45 -7.06
C ASN A 257 -12.77 -1.00 -7.59
N ILE A 258 -13.50 -0.69 -8.67
CA ILE A 258 -13.62 0.69 -9.17
C ILE A 258 -14.29 1.59 -8.12
N LEU A 259 -15.37 1.13 -7.48
CA LEU A 259 -16.04 1.91 -6.44
C LEU A 259 -15.08 2.24 -5.29
N ILE A 260 -14.30 1.28 -4.82
CA ILE A 260 -13.30 1.49 -3.75
C ILE A 260 -12.16 2.39 -4.20
N SER A 261 -11.79 2.39 -5.49
CA SER A 261 -10.74 3.26 -6.02
C SER A 261 -11.01 4.76 -5.81
N LEU A 262 -12.29 5.15 -5.62
CA LEU A 262 -12.66 6.51 -5.22
C LEU A 262 -12.00 6.92 -3.90
N SER A 263 -11.71 5.95 -3.01
CA SER A 263 -10.94 6.19 -1.77
C SER A 263 -9.52 6.68 -2.08
N GLN A 264 -8.85 6.10 -3.08
CA GLN A 264 -7.49 6.49 -3.50
C GLN A 264 -7.46 7.86 -4.19
N VAL A 265 -8.52 8.18 -4.95
CA VAL A 265 -8.71 9.50 -5.54
C VAL A 265 -8.93 10.53 -4.43
N ALA A 266 -9.81 10.22 -3.47
CA ALA A 266 -10.10 11.08 -2.33
C ALA A 266 -8.86 11.35 -1.48
N GLU A 267 -8.04 10.32 -1.20
CA GLU A 267 -6.73 10.45 -0.53
C GLU A 267 -5.85 11.47 -1.27
N THR A 268 -5.65 11.29 -2.58
CA THR A 268 -4.82 12.20 -3.38
C THR A 268 -5.28 13.67 -3.30
N LEU A 269 -6.59 13.91 -3.28
CA LEU A 269 -7.16 15.26 -3.19
C LEU A 269 -7.15 15.82 -1.77
N CYS A 270 -7.37 14.97 -0.75
CA CYS A 270 -7.41 15.38 0.65
C CYS A 270 -6.04 15.83 1.17
N ILE A 271 -4.94 15.29 0.62
CA ILE A 271 -3.58 15.78 0.91
C ILE A 271 -3.45 17.29 0.68
N LEU A 272 -4.08 17.82 -0.37
CA LEU A 272 -4.03 19.25 -0.69
C LEU A 272 -4.75 20.13 0.35
N LEU A 273 -5.68 19.55 1.11
CA LEU A 273 -6.46 20.25 2.13
C LEU A 273 -5.72 20.32 3.47
N ILE A 274 -4.75 19.44 3.72
CA ILE A 274 -4.06 19.32 5.01
C ILE A 274 -3.46 20.65 5.50
N PRO A 275 -2.69 21.41 4.69
CA PRO A 275 -2.08 22.65 5.17
C PRO A 275 -3.11 23.66 5.68
N PHE A 276 -4.27 23.74 5.03
CA PHE A 276 -5.36 24.63 5.42
C PHE A 276 -5.97 24.19 6.76
N PHE A 277 -6.27 22.91 6.92
CA PHE A 277 -6.86 22.38 8.15
C PHE A 277 -5.90 22.42 9.33
N LEU A 278 -4.61 22.09 9.13
CA LEU A 278 -3.60 22.19 10.17
C LEU A 278 -3.41 23.65 10.63
N LYS A 279 -3.35 24.61 9.70
CA LYS A 279 -3.24 26.04 10.05
C LYS A 279 -4.44 26.55 10.84
N LYS A 280 -5.65 26.10 10.50
CA LYS A 280 -6.90 26.59 11.11
C LYS A 280 -7.24 25.90 12.43
N PHE A 281 -7.03 24.59 12.53
CA PHE A 281 -7.52 23.77 13.65
C PHE A 281 -6.40 23.21 14.53
N GLY A 282 -5.15 23.17 14.05
CA GLY A 282 -4.02 22.57 14.74
C GLY A 282 -4.04 21.04 14.74
N ILE A 283 -2.90 20.43 15.07
CA ILE A 283 -2.64 18.98 14.99
C ILE A 283 -3.71 18.17 15.74
N LYS A 284 -3.95 18.50 17.02
CA LYS A 284 -4.87 17.72 17.88
C LYS A 284 -6.30 17.65 17.33
N LYS A 285 -6.85 18.76 16.83
CA LYS A 285 -8.22 18.78 16.28
C LYS A 285 -8.29 18.05 14.94
N VAL A 286 -7.26 18.18 14.10
CA VAL A 286 -7.17 17.46 12.82
C VAL A 286 -7.11 15.94 13.05
N MET A 287 -6.37 15.47 14.05
CA MET A 287 -6.38 14.06 14.46
C MET A 287 -7.77 13.59 14.88
N LEU A 288 -8.50 14.39 15.67
CA LEU A 288 -9.86 14.05 16.11
C LEU A 288 -10.84 13.99 14.92
N ILE A 289 -10.74 14.93 13.98
CA ILE A 289 -11.51 14.89 12.72
C ILE A 289 -11.26 13.57 11.98
N SER A 290 -10.01 13.13 11.92
CA SER A 290 -9.63 11.85 11.32
C SER A 290 -10.31 10.66 11.99
N MET A 291 -10.34 10.64 13.32
CA MET A 291 -11.00 9.56 14.08
C MET A 291 -12.51 9.55 13.84
N THR A 292 -13.16 10.71 13.81
CA THR A 292 -14.59 10.82 13.44
C THR A 292 -14.82 10.38 12.00
N ALA A 293 -13.93 10.73 11.07
CA ALA A 293 -14.01 10.29 9.68
C ALA A 293 -13.92 8.76 9.54
N TRP A 294 -13.10 8.07 10.36
CA TRP A 294 -13.11 6.59 10.41
C TRP A 294 -14.46 6.03 10.87
N VAL A 295 -15.07 6.62 11.90
CA VAL A 295 -16.41 6.21 12.36
C VAL A 295 -17.44 6.41 11.26
N LEU A 296 -17.42 7.56 10.59
CA LEU A 296 -18.32 7.86 9.47
C LEU A 296 -18.10 6.89 8.30
N ARG A 297 -16.85 6.57 7.95
CA ARG A 297 -16.52 5.61 6.89
C ARG A 297 -17.23 4.28 7.11
N PHE A 298 -17.05 3.69 8.29
CA PHE A 298 -17.67 2.40 8.61
C PHE A 298 -19.19 2.52 8.81
N GLY A 299 -19.67 3.63 9.38
CA GLY A 299 -21.10 3.90 9.48
C GLY A 299 -21.79 3.94 8.12
N PHE A 300 -21.17 4.58 7.12
CA PHE A 300 -21.69 4.62 5.76
C PHE A 300 -21.61 3.26 5.05
N PHE A 301 -20.56 2.45 5.29
CA PHE A 301 -20.52 1.08 4.80
C PHE A 301 -21.62 0.21 5.44
N GLY A 302 -21.90 0.37 6.74
CA GLY A 302 -22.91 -0.41 7.44
C GLY A 302 -24.36 -0.02 7.12
N LEU A 303 -24.60 1.26 6.75
CA LEU A 303 -25.93 1.76 6.39
C LEU A 303 -26.24 1.70 4.88
N GLY A 304 -25.20 1.57 4.05
CA GLY A 304 -25.34 1.58 2.59
C GLY A 304 -25.68 0.21 1.99
N ASP A 305 -26.17 0.25 0.75
CA ASP A 305 -26.41 -0.92 -0.09
C ASP A 305 -25.97 -0.63 -1.55
N PRO A 306 -25.66 -1.65 -2.38
CA PRO A 306 -25.23 -1.43 -3.77
C PRO A 306 -26.32 -0.90 -4.73
N GLY A 307 -27.58 -0.86 -4.30
CA GLY A 307 -28.71 -0.34 -5.08
C GLY A 307 -28.95 1.14 -4.79
N SER A 308 -30.10 1.49 -4.21
CA SER A 308 -30.44 2.88 -3.90
C SER A 308 -29.53 3.52 -2.86
N GLY A 309 -28.86 2.72 -2.02
CA GLY A 309 -27.95 3.18 -0.98
C GLY A 309 -26.51 3.42 -1.45
N VAL A 310 -26.19 3.25 -2.74
CA VAL A 310 -24.79 3.23 -3.22
C VAL A 310 -24.06 4.55 -2.98
N TRP A 311 -24.80 5.65 -2.90
CA TRP A 311 -24.26 6.97 -2.55
C TRP A 311 -23.59 6.99 -1.16
N LEU A 312 -24.03 6.14 -0.22
CA LEU A 312 -23.35 5.98 1.08
C LEU A 312 -21.98 5.33 0.92
N PHE A 313 -21.81 4.35 0.03
CA PHE A 313 -20.49 3.80 -0.30
C PHE A 313 -19.59 4.86 -0.95
N VAL A 314 -20.13 5.69 -1.84
CA VAL A 314 -19.39 6.81 -2.44
C VAL A 314 -18.97 7.81 -1.36
N LEU A 315 -19.87 8.22 -0.46
CA LEU A 315 -19.53 9.09 0.67
C LEU A 315 -18.47 8.47 1.57
N SER A 316 -18.57 7.17 1.86
CA SER A 316 -17.56 6.43 2.61
C SER A 316 -16.19 6.54 1.95
N CYS A 317 -16.12 6.37 0.63
CA CYS A 317 -14.90 6.52 -0.15
C CYS A 317 -14.34 7.93 -0.12
N ILE A 318 -15.18 8.97 -0.17
CA ILE A 318 -14.72 10.36 -0.06
C ILE A 318 -14.15 10.65 1.34
N VAL A 319 -14.86 10.21 2.39
CA VAL A 319 -14.45 10.42 3.79
C VAL A 319 -13.14 9.70 4.12
N TYR A 320 -12.81 8.62 3.41
CA TYR A 320 -11.52 7.92 3.58
C TYR A 320 -10.31 8.83 3.47
N GLY A 321 -10.27 9.73 2.48
CA GLY A 321 -9.12 10.62 2.29
C GLY A 321 -8.88 11.46 3.54
N VAL A 322 -9.95 11.99 4.14
CA VAL A 322 -9.87 12.70 5.43
C VAL A 322 -9.44 11.76 6.55
N ALA A 323 -10.01 10.55 6.62
CA ALA A 323 -9.72 9.58 7.68
C ALA A 323 -8.25 9.11 7.68
N PHE A 324 -7.67 8.91 6.51
CA PHE A 324 -6.31 8.40 6.34
C PHE A 324 -5.26 9.51 6.36
N ASP A 325 -5.40 10.53 5.52
CA ASP A 325 -4.35 11.53 5.33
C ASP A 325 -4.18 12.43 6.54
N PHE A 326 -5.30 12.87 7.13
CA PHE A 326 -5.25 13.80 8.25
C PHE A 326 -4.54 13.14 9.42
N PHE A 327 -4.81 11.86 9.69
CA PHE A 327 -4.11 11.12 10.74
C PHE A 327 -2.63 10.92 10.42
N ASN A 328 -2.27 10.41 9.24
CA ASN A 328 -0.89 10.07 8.93
C ASN A 328 0.04 11.30 8.88
N ILE A 329 -0.42 12.40 8.30
CA ILE A 329 0.38 13.62 8.22
C ILE A 329 0.40 14.35 9.56
N SER A 330 -0.74 14.52 10.24
CA SER A 330 -0.72 15.17 11.56
C SER A 330 0.02 14.33 12.61
N GLY A 331 -0.06 13.01 12.52
CA GLY A 331 0.64 12.07 13.38
C GLY A 331 2.15 12.12 13.20
N SER A 332 2.64 12.15 11.95
CA SER A 332 4.07 12.31 11.70
C SER A 332 4.62 13.65 12.22
N LEU A 333 3.86 14.75 12.05
CA LEU A 333 4.21 16.06 12.63
C LEU A 333 4.22 16.03 14.16
N TYR A 334 3.24 15.38 14.79
CA TYR A 334 3.18 15.23 16.25
C TYR A 334 4.40 14.48 16.79
N VAL A 335 4.80 13.39 16.13
CA VAL A 335 6.00 12.64 16.50
C VAL A 335 7.23 13.54 16.38
N ASN A 336 7.38 14.25 15.26
CA ASN A 336 8.52 15.12 15.01
C ASN A 336 8.65 16.25 16.05
N GLU A 337 7.55 16.94 16.39
CA GLU A 337 7.53 17.98 17.43
C GLU A 337 7.93 17.43 18.81
N THR A 338 7.62 16.15 19.09
CA THR A 338 7.88 15.50 20.38
C THR A 338 9.29 14.88 20.46
N THR A 339 9.92 14.59 19.32
CA THR A 339 11.28 14.04 19.25
C THR A 339 12.36 15.10 19.08
N ASP A 340 12.10 16.18 18.33
CA ASP A 340 13.06 17.28 18.11
C ASP A 340 13.20 18.20 19.35
N SER A 341 12.27 18.10 20.30
CA SER A 341 12.29 18.83 21.57
C SER A 341 13.14 18.18 22.67
N LYS A 342 14.02 17.22 22.32
CA LYS A 342 14.98 16.58 23.22
C LYS A 342 16.40 16.70 22.70
#